data_AF-T1KNA4-F1
#
_entry.id   AF-T1KNA4-F1
#
_cell.length_a   1.000
_cell.length_b   1.000
_cell.length_c   1.000
_cell.angle_alpha   90.00
_cell.angle_beta   90.00
_cell.angle_gamma   90.00
#
_symmetry.space_group_name_H-M   'P 1'
#
loop_
_entity.id
_entity.type
_entity.pdbx_description
1 polymer ?
#
loop_
_entity_poly.entity_id
_entity_poly.type
_entity_poly.pdbx_seq_one_letter_code
_entity_poly.pdbx_strand_id
1 'polypeptide(L)'
;MKVGTGLVGAPACGDVLKLQIKVDDGGKIVDACFKTFGCASAIASSSLATEMIKGKSLDEAAAIKNTMIANELKLPPVKLHCSMLAEDAIKAAIADYKTKHENA
;
A
#
# COMPACT_ATOMS: atom_id res chain seq x y z
N MET A 1 -20.18 -1.86 2.35
CA MET A 1 -18.82 -1.42 2.75
C MET A 1 -17.91 -1.56 1.55
N LYS A 2 -17.21 -0.48 1.21
CA LYS A 2 -16.42 -0.32 0.02
C LYS A 2 -14.96 -0.70 0.33
N VAL A 3 -14.48 -1.84 -0.17
CA VAL A 3 -13.13 -2.36 0.12
C VAL A 3 -12.33 -2.65 -1.15
N GLY A 4 -11.06 -2.25 -1.13
CA GLY A 4 -10.06 -2.57 -2.14
C GLY A 4 -9.00 -3.50 -1.60
N THR A 5 -8.53 -4.44 -2.40
CA THR A 5 -7.49 -5.41 -2.02
C THR A 5 -6.37 -5.44 -3.05
N GLY A 6 -5.15 -5.15 -2.60
CA GLY A 6 -3.93 -5.28 -3.38
C GLY A 6 -3.12 -6.46 -2.86
N LEU A 7 -2.75 -7.38 -3.74
CA LEU A 7 -1.81 -8.46 -3.42
C LEU A 7 -0.62 -8.33 -4.36
N VAL A 8 0.56 -8.11 -3.79
CA VAL A 8 1.81 -7.97 -4.53
C VAL A 8 2.88 -8.83 -3.88
N GLY A 9 3.87 -9.26 -4.66
CA GLY A 9 4.97 -10.05 -4.15
C GLY A 9 6.18 -9.97 -5.06
N ALA A 10 7.36 -10.14 -4.46
CA ALA A 10 8.63 -10.20 -5.15
C ALA A 10 9.18 -11.63 -5.07
N PRO A 11 9.01 -12.47 -6.11
CA PRO A 11 9.47 -13.86 -6.11
C PRO A 11 10.98 -13.99 -5.87
N ALA A 12 11.74 -12.98 -6.27
CA ALA A 12 13.20 -12.94 -6.11
C ALA A 12 13.66 -12.82 -4.65
N CYS A 13 12.85 -12.22 -3.77
CA CYS A 13 13.19 -11.99 -2.36
C CYS A 13 12.31 -12.80 -1.39
N GLY A 14 11.26 -13.45 -1.90
CA GLY A 14 10.29 -14.18 -1.07
C GLY A 14 9.31 -13.28 -0.31
N ASP A 15 9.33 -11.97 -0.56
CA ASP A 15 8.47 -11.01 0.12
C ASP A 15 7.08 -10.98 -0.55
N VAL A 16 6.02 -11.04 0.26
CA VAL A 16 4.62 -10.97 -0.19
C VAL A 16 3.85 -10.02 0.70
N LEU A 17 3.17 -9.04 0.11
CA LEU A 17 2.36 -8.05 0.79
C LEU A 17 0.92 -8.07 0.27
N LYS A 18 -0.01 -8.30 1.19
CA LYS A 18 -1.43 -8.07 0.99
C LYS A 18 -1.86 -6.81 1.74
N LEU A 19 -2.36 -5.83 1.01
CA LEU A 19 -2.90 -4.59 1.54
C LEU A 19 -4.41 -4.54 1.28
N GLN A 20 -5.18 -4.16 2.29
CA GLN A 20 -6.61 -3.93 2.17
C GLN A 20 -6.94 -2.54 2.66
N ILE A 21 -7.70 -1.81 1.85
CA ILE A 21 -8.17 -0.46 2.17
C ILE A 21 -9.68 -0.46 2.27
N LYS A 22 -10.20 0.31 3.22
CA LYS A 22 -11.62 0.54 3.42
C LYS A 22 -11.90 2.00 3.12
N VAL A 23 -12.81 2.23 2.19
CA VAL A 23 -13.19 3.55 1.70
C VAL A 23 -14.59 3.88 2.21
N ASP A 24 -14.83 5.13 2.60
CA ASP A 24 -16.17 5.63 2.88
C ASP A 24 -16.93 6.02 1.60
N ASP A 25 -18.17 6.46 1.76
CA ASP A 25 -18.99 6.94 0.64
C ASP A 25 -18.50 8.28 0.08
N GLY A 26 -17.67 9.01 0.83
CA GLY A 26 -17.03 10.26 0.42
C GLY A 26 -15.70 10.07 -0.34
N GLY A 27 -15.28 8.83 -0.59
CA GLY A 27 -14.05 8.53 -1.33
C GLY A 27 -12.76 8.65 -0.51
N LYS A 28 -12.84 8.67 0.82
CA LYS A 28 -11.69 8.72 1.74
C LYS A 28 -11.43 7.34 2.36
N ILE A 29 -10.16 7.04 2.58
CA ILE A 29 -9.74 5.80 3.24
C ILE A 29 -9.95 5.94 4.74
N VAL A 30 -10.95 5.25 5.29
CA VAL A 30 -11.25 5.26 6.73
C VAL A 30 -10.38 4.27 7.50
N ASP A 31 -9.98 3.18 6.84
CA ASP A 31 -9.14 2.18 7.47
C ASP A 31 -8.27 1.45 6.45
N ALA A 32 -7.13 0.95 6.92
CA ALA A 32 -6.19 0.19 6.12
C ALA A 32 -5.57 -0.91 6.98
N CYS A 33 -5.54 -2.13 6.44
CA CYS A 33 -4.93 -3.29 7.08
C CYS A 33 -3.95 -3.93 6.12
N PHE A 34 -2.83 -4.42 6.63
CA PHE A 34 -1.83 -5.12 5.85
C PHE A 34 -1.54 -6.50 6.44
N LYS A 35 -1.15 -7.42 5.58
CA LYS A 35 -0.57 -8.70 5.94
C LYS A 35 0.63 -8.91 5.03
N THR A 36 1.81 -8.94 5.62
CA THR A 36 3.05 -9.08 4.86
C THR A 36 3.85 -10.26 5.40
N PHE A 37 4.53 -10.93 4.49
CA PHE A 37 5.52 -11.96 4.76
C PHE A 37 6.82 -11.47 4.15
N GLY A 38 7.83 -11.26 4.98
CA GLY A 38 9.10 -10.72 4.53
C GLY A 38 9.98 -10.26 5.67
N CYS A 39 11.08 -9.59 5.33
CA CYS A 39 12.01 -9.06 6.32
C CYS A 39 11.38 -7.96 7.20
N ALA A 40 11.97 -7.68 8.37
CA ALA A 40 11.50 -6.63 9.27
C ALA A 40 11.38 -5.24 8.60
N SER A 41 12.23 -4.96 7.60
CA SER A 41 12.14 -3.75 6.79
C SER A 41 10.87 -3.71 5.95
N ALA A 42 10.45 -4.83 5.35
CA ALA A 42 9.20 -4.92 4.61
C ALA A 42 7.97 -4.74 5.52
N ILE A 43 8.01 -5.29 6.75
CA ILE A 43 6.97 -5.09 7.77
C ILE A 43 6.85 -3.61 8.13
N ALA A 44 7.98 -2.95 8.42
CA ALA A 44 8.00 -1.53 8.77
C ALA A 44 7.51 -0.65 7.62
N SER A 45 7.95 -0.90 6.38
CA SER A 45 7.46 -0.19 5.20
C SER A 45 5.96 -0.36 4.99
N SER A 46 5.45 -1.57 5.17
CA SER A 46 4.02 -1.87 5.00
C SER A 46 3.17 -1.17 6.07
N SER A 47 3.62 -1.17 7.32
CA SER A 47 2.95 -0.51 8.43
C SER A 47 2.94 1.01 8.26
N LEU A 48 4.05 1.59 7.81
CA LEU A 48 4.11 3.02 7.54
C LEU A 48 3.18 3.38 6.38
N ALA A 49 3.17 2.60 5.31
CA ALA A 49 2.31 2.81 4.15
C ALA A 49 0.82 2.83 4.55
N THR A 50 0.36 1.93 5.42
CA THR A 50 -1.03 1.92 5.90
C THR A 50 -1.41 3.17 6.69
N GLU A 51 -0.50 3.67 7.53
CA GLU A 51 -0.74 4.90 8.29
C GLU A 51 -0.74 6.13 7.38
N MET A 52 0.15 6.15 6.37
CA MET A 52 0.21 7.27 5.42
C MET A 52 -1.05 7.40 4.55
N ILE A 53 -1.69 6.29 4.16
CA ILE A 53 -2.91 6.32 3.33
C ILE A 53 -4.19 6.52 4.16
N LYS A 54 -4.16 6.25 5.46
CA LYS A 54 -5.34 6.41 6.32
C LYS A 54 -5.72 7.89 6.41
N GLY A 55 -7.00 8.19 6.18
CA GLY A 55 -7.57 9.56 6.16
C GLY A 55 -7.38 10.32 4.84
N LYS A 56 -6.61 9.77 3.89
CA LYS A 56 -6.40 10.37 2.56
C LYS A 56 -7.49 9.96 1.57
N SER A 57 -7.65 10.75 0.50
CA SER A 57 -8.44 10.33 -0.66
C SER A 57 -7.71 9.28 -1.49
N LEU A 58 -8.42 8.60 -2.38
CA LEU A 58 -7.83 7.61 -3.30
C LEU A 58 -6.75 8.21 -4.19
N ASP A 59 -6.93 9.45 -4.65
CA ASP A 59 -5.95 10.12 -5.52
C ASP A 59 -4.71 10.54 -4.74
N GLU A 60 -4.88 11.01 -3.49
CA GLU A 60 -3.77 11.31 -2.59
C GLU A 60 -2.98 10.04 -2.23
N ALA A 61 -3.68 8.93 -1.98
CA ALA A 61 -3.06 7.65 -1.71
C ALA A 61 -2.30 7.12 -2.94
N ALA A 62 -2.84 7.30 -4.14
CA ALA A 62 -2.18 6.95 -5.40
C ALA A 62 -0.94 7.82 -5.70
N ALA A 63 -0.88 9.03 -5.14
CA ALA A 63 0.26 9.94 -5.26
C ALA A 63 1.44 9.57 -4.33
N ILE A 64 1.25 8.64 -3.39
CA ILE A 64 2.34 8.15 -2.54
C ILE A 64 3.35 7.38 -3.39
N LYS A 65 4.62 7.77 -3.27
CA LYS A 65 5.74 7.15 -3.99
C LYS A 65 6.65 6.41 -3.02
N ASN A 66 7.33 5.39 -3.53
CA ASN A 66 8.36 4.65 -2.80
C ASN A 66 9.41 5.57 -2.15
N THR A 67 9.73 6.72 -2.76
CA THR A 67 10.72 7.66 -2.23
C THR A 67 10.29 8.28 -0.91
N MET A 68 8.99 8.54 -0.69
CA MET A 68 8.51 9.06 0.59
C MET A 68 8.69 8.02 1.70
N ILE A 69 8.29 6.77 1.43
CA ILE A 69 8.43 5.65 2.37
C ILE A 69 9.90 5.39 2.67
N ALA A 70 10.76 5.39 1.65
CA ALA A 70 12.20 5.18 1.80
C ALA A 70 12.88 6.29 2.63
N ASN A 71 12.49 7.55 2.42
CA ASN A 71 13.03 8.69 3.16
C ASN A 71 12.61 8.65 4.63
N GLU A 72 11.35 8.32 4.92
CA GLU A 72 10.83 8.26 6.29
C GLU A 72 11.53 7.16 7.11
N LEU A 73 11.72 5.98 6.49
CA LEU A 73 12.43 4.86 7.11
C LEU A 73 13.97 4.98 7.02
N LYS A 74 14.48 6.05 6.39
CA LYS A 74 15.92 6.29 6.13
C LYS A 74 16.60 5.04 5.55
N LEU A 75 15.93 4.37 4.62
CA LEU A 75 16.42 3.11 4.07
C LEU A 75 17.69 3.37 3.23
N PRO A 76 18.74 2.56 3.41
CA PRO A 76 19.91 2.64 2.54
C PRO A 76 19.52 2.29 1.09
N PRO A 77 20.23 2.83 0.07
CA PRO A 77 19.86 2.68 -1.33
C PRO A 77 19.74 1.22 -1.81
N VAL A 78 20.40 0.28 -1.12
CA VAL A 78 20.33 -1.17 -1.42
C VAL A 78 18.96 -1.79 -1.05
N LYS A 79 18.18 -1.18 -0.13
CA LYS A 79 16.88 -1.69 0.36
C LYS A 79 15.65 -0.99 -0.23
N LEU A 80 15.82 -0.23 -1.31
CA LEU A 80 14.72 0.48 -1.98
C LEU A 80 13.60 -0.45 -2.53
N HIS A 81 13.89 -1.74 -2.75
CA HIS A 81 12.91 -2.71 -3.23
C HIS A 81 11.74 -2.92 -2.25
N CYS A 82 11.97 -2.81 -0.94
CA CYS A 82 10.90 -2.89 0.07
C CYS A 82 9.90 -1.73 -0.05
N SER A 83 10.38 -0.57 -0.48
CA SER A 83 9.57 0.64 -0.66
C SER A 83 8.73 0.58 -1.94
N MET A 84 9.25 -0.06 -2.99
CA MET A 84 8.51 -0.31 -4.23
C MET A 84 7.34 -1.25 -3.99
N LEU A 85 7.55 -2.31 -3.21
CA LEU A 85 6.50 -3.28 -2.88
C LEU A 85 5.30 -2.61 -2.18
N ALA A 86 5.56 -1.67 -1.27
CA ALA A 86 4.51 -0.92 -0.57
C ALA A 86 3.74 0.02 -1.51
N GLU A 87 4.43 0.71 -2.42
CA GLU A 87 3.79 1.55 -3.44
C GLU A 87 2.90 0.72 -4.38
N ASP A 88 3.41 -0.40 -4.87
CA ASP A 88 2.68 -1.30 -5.75
C ASP A 88 1.44 -1.88 -5.07
N ALA A 89 1.54 -2.22 -3.77
CA ALA A 89 0.40 -2.69 -3.00
C ALA A 89 -0.72 -1.64 -2.89
N ILE A 90 -0.36 -0.37 -2.66
CA ILE A 90 -1.32 0.74 -2.60
C ILE A 90 -2.04 0.89 -3.94
N LYS A 91 -1.27 0.95 -5.04
CA LYS A 91 -1.83 1.08 -6.39
C LYS A 91 -2.73 -0.08 -6.75
N ALA A 92 -2.32 -1.31 -6.43
CA ALA A 92 -3.13 -2.50 -6.66
C ALA A 92 -4.44 -2.47 -5.87
N ALA A 93 -4.40 -2.05 -4.59
CA ALA A 93 -5.59 -1.94 -3.76
C ALA A 93 -6.57 -0.87 -4.25
N ILE A 94 -6.07 0.28 -4.71
CA ILE A 94 -6.87 1.35 -5.29
C ILE A 94 -7.45 0.91 -6.64
N ALA A 95 -6.67 0.23 -7.49
CA ALA A 95 -7.13 -0.28 -8.76
C ALA A 95 -8.26 -1.31 -8.58
N ASP A 96 -8.09 -2.28 -7.68
CA ASP A 96 -9.14 -3.27 -7.34
C ASP A 96 -10.40 -2.58 -6.80
N TYR A 97 -10.24 -1.56 -5.95
CA TYR A 97 -11.36 -0.74 -5.48
C TYR A 97 -12.12 -0.07 -6.63
N LYS A 98 -11.38 0.62 -7.52
CA LYS A 98 -11.92 1.32 -8.70
C LYS A 98 -12.62 0.32 -9.63
N THR A 99 -12.01 -0.80 -9.99
CA THR A 99 -12.64 -1.82 -10.84
C THR A 99 -13.95 -2.38 -10.27
N LYS A 100 -14.03 -2.53 -8.94
CA LYS A 100 -15.26 -3.00 -8.26
C LYS A 100 -16.38 -1.96 -8.17
N HIS A 101 -16.07 -0.66 -8.29
CA HIS A 101 -17.03 0.43 -8.05
C HIS A 101 -17.21 1.40 -9.23
N GLU A 102 -16.34 1.40 -10.24
CA GLU A 102 -16.51 2.15 -11.52
C GLU A 102 -17.35 1.36 -12.55
N ASN A 103 -17.60 0.07 -12.34
CA ASN A 103 -18.48 -0.74 -13.19
C ASN A 103 -19.90 -0.91 -12.60
N ALA A 104 -20.33 -0.01 -11.71
CA ALA A 104 -21.64 -0.04 -11.06
C ALA A 104 -22.43 1.25 -11.33
#